data_AF-A0A150UPE8-F1
#
_entry.id   AF-A0A150UPE8-F1
#
_cell.length_a   1.000
_cell.length_b   1.000
_cell.length_c   1.000
_cell.angle_alpha   90.00
_cell.angle_beta   90.00
_cell.angle_gamma   90.00
#
_symmetry.space_group_name_H-M   'P 1'
#
loop_
_entity.id
_entity.type
_entity.pdbx_description
1 polymer ?
#
loop_
_entity_poly.entity_id
_entity_poly.type
_entity_poly.pdbx_seq_one_letter_code
_entity_poly.pdbx_strand_id
1 'polypeptide(L)'
;MPTPCAYCKSHQLDCKVDLRSGRCAECVRRARKCDLVVTRAEFDKLRSIRLRLKEQLERAEDEEEKLVEEQEILLARIRTEQARIRRLRKQLRFSERQEGAAFDKELASIEEAEEQERSLLASSSEPVAVELPTF
;
A
#
# COMPACT_ATOMS: atom_id res chain seq x y z
N MET A 1 -25.34 -23.44 23.87
CA MET A 1 -26.53 -24.08 23.25
C MET A 1 -27.39 -24.63 24.37
N PRO A 2 -28.71 -24.38 24.39
CA PRO A 2 -29.57 -24.94 25.43
C PRO A 2 -29.48 -26.47 25.41
N THR A 3 -29.54 -27.07 26.60
CA THR A 3 -29.53 -28.52 26.78
C THR A 3 -30.68 -29.14 25.99
N PRO A 4 -30.47 -30.22 25.22
CA PRO A 4 -31.57 -30.85 24.49
C PRO A 4 -32.64 -31.40 25.46
N CYS A 5 -33.91 -31.33 25.05
CA CYS A 5 -35.01 -31.95 25.79
C CYS A 5 -34.78 -33.45 26.00
N ALA A 6 -35.32 -34.06 27.06
CA ALA A 6 -35.08 -35.47 27.39
C ALA A 6 -35.42 -36.42 26.23
N TYR A 7 -36.46 -36.10 25.46
CA TYR A 7 -36.83 -36.88 24.27
C TYR A 7 -35.76 -36.82 23.18
N CYS A 8 -35.30 -35.61 22.81
CA CYS A 8 -34.29 -35.46 21.77
C CYS A 8 -32.94 -36.04 22.23
N LYS A 9 -32.62 -35.90 23.51
CA LYS A 9 -31.41 -36.48 24.11
C LYS A 9 -31.41 -38.02 24.05
N SER A 10 -32.52 -38.66 24.41
CA SER A 10 -32.63 -40.14 24.41
C SER A 10 -32.64 -40.75 23.01
N HIS A 11 -33.07 -39.98 22.01
CA HIS A 11 -33.18 -40.47 20.62
C HIS A 11 -32.07 -39.90 19.71
N GLN A 12 -31.08 -39.21 20.28
CA GLN A 12 -29.98 -38.58 19.55
C GLN A 12 -30.46 -37.67 18.39
N LEU A 13 -31.54 -36.92 18.65
CA LEU A 13 -32.13 -35.99 17.68
C LEU A 13 -31.66 -34.56 17.93
N ASP A 14 -31.58 -33.78 16.85
CA ASP A 14 -31.33 -32.34 16.90
C ASP A 14 -32.49 -31.58 17.56
N CYS A 15 -32.27 -31.14 18.80
CA CYS A 15 -33.27 -30.40 19.57
C CYS A 15 -33.30 -28.92 19.18
N LYS A 16 -33.97 -28.59 18.07
CA LYS A 16 -34.13 -27.20 17.59
C LYS A 16 -35.39 -26.58 18.17
N VAL A 17 -35.28 -25.51 18.95
CA VAL A 17 -36.42 -24.86 19.62
C VAL A 17 -37.18 -23.95 18.65
N ASP A 18 -38.49 -24.16 18.54
CA ASP A 18 -39.39 -23.21 17.89
C ASP A 18 -39.86 -22.16 18.90
N LEU A 19 -39.72 -20.90 18.50
CA LEU A 19 -39.89 -19.72 19.34
C LEU A 19 -41.36 -19.33 19.50
N ARG A 20 -42.21 -19.69 18.53
CA ARG A 20 -43.65 -19.43 18.64
C ARG A 20 -44.33 -20.37 19.63
N SER A 21 -43.87 -21.62 19.67
CA SER A 21 -44.46 -22.68 20.49
C SER A 21 -43.74 -22.92 21.82
N GLY A 22 -42.51 -22.40 21.99
CA GLY A 22 -41.67 -22.64 23.18
C GLY A 22 -41.22 -24.09 23.34
N ARG A 23 -41.41 -24.91 22.31
CA ARG A 23 -41.11 -26.35 22.30
C ARG A 23 -40.12 -26.65 21.17
N CYS A 24 -39.37 -27.75 21.28
CA CYS A 24 -38.53 -28.16 20.17
C CYS A 24 -39.35 -28.66 18.97
N ALA A 25 -38.83 -28.47 17.76
CA ALA A 25 -39.47 -28.81 16.50
C ALA A 25 -39.92 -30.28 16.46
N GLU A 26 -39.12 -31.20 17.02
CA GLU A 26 -39.49 -32.62 17.12
C GLU A 26 -40.69 -32.85 18.04
N CYS A 27 -40.72 -32.21 19.22
CA CYS A 27 -41.85 -32.32 20.13
C CYS A 27 -43.12 -31.65 19.56
N VAL A 28 -42.97 -30.55 18.83
CA VAL A 28 -44.09 -29.89 18.13
C VAL A 28 -44.65 -30.80 17.04
N ARG A 29 -43.80 -31.31 16.14
CA ARG A 29 -44.22 -32.20 15.04
C ARG A 29 -44.89 -33.47 15.53
N ARG A 30 -44.40 -34.05 16.62
CA ARG A 30 -44.92 -35.30 17.20
C ARG A 30 -46.05 -35.08 18.21
N ALA A 31 -46.49 -33.83 18.39
CA ALA A 31 -47.49 -33.44 19.39
C ALA A 31 -47.20 -33.96 20.82
N ARG A 32 -45.91 -33.99 21.20
CA ARG A 32 -45.47 -34.48 22.52
C ARG A 32 -45.18 -33.33 23.48
N LYS A 33 -45.15 -33.65 24.78
CA LYS A 33 -44.65 -32.74 25.81
C LYS A 33 -43.16 -32.50 25.60
N CYS A 34 -42.75 -31.24 25.60
CA CYS A 34 -41.36 -30.83 25.59
C CYS A 34 -41.02 -30.37 27.00
N ASP A 35 -40.01 -30.99 27.61
CA ASP A 35 -39.47 -30.65 28.92
C ASP A 35 -38.39 -29.55 28.85
N LEU A 36 -38.07 -29.10 27.64
CA LEU A 36 -37.15 -27.99 27.45
C LEU A 36 -37.81 -26.67 27.81
N VAL A 37 -37.22 -25.98 28.80
CA VAL A 37 -37.59 -24.63 29.18
C VAL A 37 -36.51 -23.68 28.66
N VAL A 38 -36.75 -23.08 27.49
CA VAL A 38 -36.02 -21.86 27.13
C VAL A 38 -36.77 -20.71 27.75
N THR A 39 -36.13 -19.98 28.66
CA THR A 39 -36.78 -18.84 29.30
C THR A 39 -36.95 -17.71 28.29
N ARG A 40 -38.07 -16.97 28.37
CA ARG A 40 -38.25 -15.75 27.55
C ARG A 40 -37.04 -14.81 27.68
N ALA A 41 -36.46 -14.73 28.88
CA ALA A 41 -35.26 -13.94 29.17
C ALA A 41 -34.01 -14.36 28.37
N GLU A 42 -33.73 -15.66 28.21
CA GLU A 42 -32.62 -16.15 27.38
C GLU A 42 -32.83 -15.81 25.91
N PHE A 43 -34.08 -15.87 25.45
CA PHE A 43 -34.40 -15.51 24.08
C PHE A 43 -34.30 -14.00 23.82
N ASP A 44 -34.78 -13.18 24.74
CA ASP A 44 -34.65 -11.72 24.65
C ASP A 44 -33.17 -11.29 24.65
N LYS A 45 -32.32 -11.98 25.42
CA LYS A 45 -30.85 -11.81 25.36
C LYS A 45 -30.28 -12.18 24.00
N LEU A 46 -30.67 -13.31 23.41
CA LEU A 46 -30.20 -13.69 22.06
C LEU A 46 -30.68 -12.70 20.99
N ARG A 47 -31.91 -12.20 21.12
CA ARG A 47 -32.46 -11.18 20.22
C ARG A 47 -31.69 -9.86 20.34
N SER A 48 -31.38 -9.40 21.56
CA SER A 48 -30.65 -8.15 21.78
C SER A 48 -29.21 -8.25 21.26
N ILE A 49 -28.53 -9.38 21.50
CA ILE A 49 -27.20 -9.65 20.94
C ILE A 49 -27.25 -9.60 19.42
N ARG A 50 -28.22 -10.27 18.78
CA ARG A 50 -28.35 -10.26 17.32
C ARG A 50 -28.59 -8.85 16.77
N LEU A 51 -29.44 -8.04 17.42
CA LEU A 51 -29.69 -6.65 17.00
C LEU A 51 -28.42 -5.80 17.13
N ARG A 52 -27.70 -5.94 18.25
CA ARG A 52 -26.42 -5.24 18.45
C ARG A 52 -25.39 -5.64 17.41
N LEU A 53 -25.27 -6.94 17.12
CA LEU A 53 -24.34 -7.43 16.10
C LEU A 53 -24.69 -6.92 14.70
N LYS A 54 -25.97 -6.82 14.35
CA LYS A 54 -26.40 -6.23 13.08
C LYS A 54 -25.99 -4.77 12.96
N GLU A 55 -26.24 -3.99 14.01
CA GLU A 55 -25.87 -2.58 14.02
C GLU A 55 -24.34 -2.38 14.03
N GLN A 56 -23.60 -3.26 14.69
CA GLN A 56 -22.13 -3.26 14.62
C GLN A 56 -21.63 -3.62 13.22
N LEU A 57 -22.26 -4.59 12.56
CA LEU A 57 -21.90 -4.99 11.20
C LEU A 57 -22.14 -3.85 10.21
N GLU A 58 -23.31 -3.22 10.25
CA GLU A 58 -23.65 -2.09 9.38
C GLU A 58 -22.64 -0.93 9.55
N ARG A 59 -22.28 -0.58 10.78
CA ARG A 59 -21.23 0.42 11.03
C ARG A 59 -19.86 0.01 10.48
N ALA A 60 -19.49 -1.26 10.60
CA ALA A 60 -18.21 -1.75 10.09
C ALA A 60 -18.18 -1.75 8.55
N GLU A 61 -19.29 -2.09 7.90
CA GLU A 61 -19.46 -2.03 6.45
C GLU A 61 -19.36 -0.57 5.96
N ASP A 62 -20.02 0.38 6.63
CA ASP A 62 -19.91 1.82 6.33
C ASP A 62 -18.48 2.37 6.51
N GLU A 63 -17.76 1.89 7.53
CA GLU A 63 -16.37 2.25 7.78
C GLU A 63 -15.43 1.64 6.71
N GLU A 64 -15.67 0.40 6.31
CA GLU A 64 -14.94 -0.26 5.22
C GLU A 64 -15.09 0.51 3.91
N GLU A 65 -16.31 0.90 3.55
CA GLU A 65 -16.58 1.65 2.32
C GLU A 65 -15.78 2.97 2.28
N LYS A 66 -15.76 3.73 3.38
CA LYS A 66 -14.96 4.97 3.49
C LYS A 66 -13.46 4.71 3.33
N LEU A 67 -12.95 3.65 3.95
CA LEU A 67 -11.54 3.30 3.85
C LEU A 67 -11.15 2.90 2.41
N VAL A 68 -12.06 2.24 1.69
CA VAL A 68 -11.86 1.92 0.27
C VAL A 68 -11.80 3.19 -0.57
N GLU A 69 -12.73 4.14 -0.38
CA GLU A 69 -12.71 5.43 -1.07
C GLU A 69 -11.40 6.21 -0.80
N GLU A 70 -10.97 6.28 0.47
CA GLU A 70 -9.71 6.91 0.85
C GLU A 70 -8.50 6.23 0.19
N GLN A 71 -8.50 4.90 0.12
CA GLN A 71 -7.46 4.12 -0.56
C GLN A 71 -7.37 4.48 -2.04
N GLU A 72 -8.50 4.62 -2.74
CA GLU A 72 -8.52 4.98 -4.16
C GLU A 72 -7.92 6.38 -4.40
N ILE A 73 -8.24 7.35 -3.54
CA ILE A 73 -7.68 8.70 -3.59
C ILE A 73 -6.16 8.66 -3.39
N LEU A 74 -5.68 7.89 -2.41
CA LEU A 74 -4.25 7.73 -2.14
C LEU A 74 -3.54 7.06 -3.33
N LEU A 75 -4.12 6.03 -3.92
CA LEU A 75 -3.55 5.37 -5.11
C LEU A 75 -3.46 6.33 -6.31
N ALA A 76 -4.47 7.18 -6.51
CA ALA A 76 -4.43 8.22 -7.53
C ALA A 76 -3.27 9.21 -7.30
N ARG A 77 -3.07 9.66 -6.05
CA ARG A 77 -1.95 10.55 -5.67
C ARG A 77 -0.59 9.88 -5.88
N ILE A 78 -0.47 8.59 -5.53
CA ILE A 78 0.76 7.82 -5.78
C ILE A 78 1.08 7.79 -7.28
N ARG A 79 0.07 7.56 -8.13
CA ARG A 79 0.27 7.56 -9.59
C ARG A 79 0.74 8.92 -10.10
N THR A 80 0.17 10.03 -9.59
CA THR A 80 0.60 11.37 -10.00
C THR A 80 2.04 11.68 -9.59
N GLU A 81 2.43 11.30 -8.36
CA GLU A 81 3.80 11.49 -7.89
C GLU A 81 4.79 10.60 -8.64
N GLN A 82 4.44 9.36 -8.93
CA GLN A 82 5.27 8.49 -9.78
C GLN A 82 5.49 9.09 -11.17
N ALA A 83 4.48 9.70 -11.79
CA ALA A 83 4.64 10.38 -13.06
C ALA A 83 5.59 11.60 -12.94
N ARG A 84 5.48 12.37 -11.85
CA ARG A 84 6.39 13.48 -11.54
C ARG A 84 7.83 13.01 -11.38
N ILE A 85 8.07 11.96 -10.60
CA ILE A 85 9.39 11.35 -10.41
C ILE A 85 9.99 10.92 -11.74
N ARG A 86 9.20 10.29 -12.62
CA ARG A 86 9.68 9.90 -13.96
C ARG A 86 10.12 11.10 -14.80
N ARG A 87 9.38 12.22 -14.74
CA ARG A 87 9.74 13.47 -15.44
C ARG A 87 11.03 14.06 -14.87
N LEU A 88 11.13 14.19 -13.56
CA LEU A 88 12.31 14.73 -12.88
C LEU A 88 13.55 13.88 -13.17
N ARG A 89 13.44 12.55 -13.14
CA ARG A 89 14.55 11.65 -13.53
C ARG A 89 14.99 11.84 -14.98
N LYS A 90 14.07 12.13 -15.91
CA LYS A 90 14.44 12.44 -17.30
C LYS A 90 15.16 13.78 -17.40
N GLN A 91 14.66 14.80 -16.71
CA GLN A 91 15.27 16.13 -16.67
C GLN A 91 16.67 16.09 -16.04
N LEU A 92 16.85 15.36 -14.94
CA LEU A 92 18.13 15.19 -14.28
C LEU A 92 19.17 14.58 -15.23
N ARG A 93 18.83 13.44 -15.86
CA ARG A 93 19.73 12.80 -16.84
C ARG A 93 20.06 13.69 -18.03
N PHE A 94 19.15 14.58 -18.40
CA PHE A 94 19.40 15.54 -19.48
C PHE A 94 20.40 16.62 -19.02
N SER A 95 20.22 17.18 -17.81
CA SER A 95 21.16 18.13 -17.21
C SER A 95 22.55 17.54 -17.05
N GLU A 96 22.65 16.33 -16.48
CA GLU A 96 23.94 15.63 -16.29
C GLU A 96 24.69 15.43 -17.61
N ARG A 97 23.97 15.13 -18.71
CA ARG A 97 24.58 15.03 -20.05
C ARG A 97 25.03 16.37 -20.60
N GLN A 98 24.25 17.43 -20.38
CA GLN A 98 24.63 18.78 -20.80
C GLN A 98 25.85 19.27 -20.04
N GLU A 99 25.90 19.03 -18.73
CA GLU A 99 27.04 19.35 -17.88
C GLU A 99 28.30 18.61 -18.34
N GLY A 100 28.21 17.30 -18.60
CA GLY A 100 29.33 16.53 -19.14
C GLY A 100 29.83 17.07 -20.48
N ALA A 101 28.93 17.33 -21.42
CA ALA A 101 29.32 17.87 -22.74
C ALA A 101 29.92 19.28 -22.66
N ALA A 102 29.44 20.12 -21.74
CA ALA A 102 30.03 21.43 -21.50
C ALA A 102 31.44 21.30 -20.92
N PHE A 103 31.63 20.41 -19.93
CA PHE A 103 32.93 20.13 -19.33
C PHE A 103 33.93 19.60 -20.36
N ASP A 104 33.54 18.62 -21.19
CA ASP A 104 34.39 18.06 -22.24
C ASP A 104 34.82 19.14 -23.26
N LYS A 105 33.92 20.07 -23.58
CA LYS A 105 34.21 21.18 -24.49
C LYS A 105 35.20 22.19 -23.89
N GLU A 106 35.02 22.56 -22.62
CA GLU A 106 35.96 23.44 -21.92
C GLU A 106 37.34 22.79 -21.82
N LEU A 107 37.40 21.49 -21.53
CA LEU A 107 38.66 20.75 -21.47
C LEU A 107 39.40 20.77 -22.82
N ALA A 108 38.71 20.45 -23.92
CA ALA A 108 39.29 20.53 -25.26
C ALA A 108 39.77 21.94 -25.62
N SER A 109 39.02 22.97 -25.24
CA SER A 109 39.43 24.37 -25.46
C SER A 109 40.70 24.75 -24.68
N ILE A 110 40.89 24.20 -23.48
CA ILE A 110 42.11 24.42 -22.68
C ILE A 110 43.29 23.70 -23.33
N GLU A 111 43.13 22.43 -23.73
CA GLU A 111 44.17 21.66 -24.41
C GLU A 111 44.64 22.35 -25.70
N GLU A 112 43.72 22.84 -26.52
CA GLU A 112 44.03 23.63 -27.72
C GLU A 112 44.81 24.92 -27.40
N ALA A 113 44.43 25.63 -26.33
CA ALA A 113 45.12 26.84 -25.90
C ALA A 113 46.54 26.55 -25.40
N GLU A 114 46.73 25.47 -24.64
CA GLU A 114 48.05 25.03 -24.19
C GLU A 114 48.96 24.62 -25.35
N GLU A 115 48.42 23.94 -26.36
CA GLU A 115 49.18 23.57 -27.57
C GLU A 115 49.61 24.80 -28.37
N GLN A 116 48.72 25.79 -28.49
CA GLN A 116 49.04 27.07 -29.11
C GLN A 116 50.15 27.80 -28.33
N GLU A 117 50.04 27.87 -27.00
CA GLU A 117 51.07 28.49 -26.15
C GLU A 117 52.42 27.77 -26.28
N ARG A 118 52.44 26.42 -26.24
CA ARG A 118 53.65 25.62 -26.46
C ARG A 118 54.26 25.87 -27.83
N SER A 119 53.43 25.98 -28.87
CA SER A 119 53.88 26.26 -30.24
C SER A 119 54.47 27.66 -30.35
N LEU A 120 53.85 28.67 -29.73
CA LEU A 120 54.37 30.03 -29.67
C LEU A 120 55.72 30.08 -28.94
N LEU A 121 55.83 29.44 -27.78
CA LEU A 121 57.09 29.34 -27.04
C LEU A 121 58.20 28.66 -27.85
N ALA A 122 57.90 27.54 -28.51
CA ALA A 122 58.85 26.83 -29.37
C ALA A 122 59.26 27.65 -30.61
N SER A 123 58.36 28.48 -31.16
CA SER A 123 58.68 29.38 -32.28
C SER A 123 59.50 30.61 -31.85
N SER A 124 59.36 31.03 -30.59
CA SER A 124 60.06 32.19 -30.01
C SER A 124 61.48 31.88 -29.50
N SER A 125 61.82 30.59 -29.34
CA SER A 125 63.18 30.16 -29.03
C SER A 125 64.04 30.11 -30.29
N GLU A 126 64.47 31.28 -30.78
CA GLU A 126 65.67 31.34 -31.63
C GLU A 126 66.90 30.99 -30.77
N PRO A 127 67.84 30.18 -31.26
CA PRO A 127 69.10 29.97 -30.55
C PRO A 127 69.85 31.30 -30.52
N VAL A 128 69.89 31.96 -29.37
CA VAL A 128 70.80 33.08 -29.14
C VAL A 128 72.21 32.51 -29.23
N ALA A 129 72.83 32.65 -30.40
CA ALA A 129 74.24 32.40 -30.60
C ALA A 129 75.00 33.42 -29.74
N VAL A 130 75.35 33.01 -28.51
CA VAL A 130 76.27 33.77 -27.67
C VAL A 130 77.66 33.60 -28.29
N GLU A 131 78.03 34.50 -29.19
CA GLU A 131 79.43 34.65 -29.58
C GLU A 131 80.22 35.13 -28.36
N LEU A 132 80.89 34.19 -27.70
CA LEU A 132 81.89 34.46 -26.67
C LEU A 132 83.07 35.18 -27.31
N PRO A 133 83.40 36.42 -26.89
CA PRO A 133 84.60 37.08 -27.37
C PRO A 133 85.82 36.32 -26.82
N THR A 134 86.55 35.65 -27.70
CA THR A 134 87.94 35.30 -27.44
C THR A 134 88.77 36.57 -27.55
N PHE A 135 89.19 37.14 -26.42
CA PHE A 135 90.50 37.78 -26.20
C PHE A 135 90.70 38.08 -24.71
#